data_AF-A0A1Q9NHU9-F1
#
_entry.id   AF-A0A1Q9NHU9-F1
#
_cell.length_a   1.000
_cell.length_b   1.000
_cell.length_c   1.000
_cell.angle_alpha   90.00
_cell.angle_beta   90.00
_cell.angle_gamma   90.00
#
_symmetry.space_group_name_H-M   'P 1'
#
loop_
_entity.id
_entity.type
_entity.pdbx_description
1 polymer ?
#
loop_
_entity_poly.entity_id
_entity_poly.type
_entity_poly.pdbx_seq_one_letter_code
_entity_poly.pdbx_strand_id
1 'polypeptide(L)'
;MEQYQITSVSNNELTYETSNNQILSENYCRISFDKGQRLLRRTLANHFRSEYWNLIAESGFYLCPTKDCPVYYFNNNGETYLGKDDVHKTVMHKMEIGAEKRPVCYCKNVLESIIFDEVVVKKCSDSLIDIQNFTEANT
;
A
#
# COMPACT_ATOMS: atom_id res chain seq x y z
N MET A 1 18.91 -10.08 16.97
CA MET A 1 17.66 -10.35 16.22
C MET A 1 16.57 -10.47 17.26
N GLU A 2 15.79 -9.42 17.46
CA GLU A 2 14.67 -9.46 18.41
C GLU A 2 13.52 -10.26 17.79
N GLN A 3 12.90 -11.12 18.60
CA GLN A 3 11.84 -12.03 18.21
C GLN A 3 10.48 -11.40 18.52
N TYR A 4 9.52 -11.58 17.62
CA TYR A 4 8.14 -11.10 17.78
C TYR A 4 7.22 -12.28 18.08
N GLN A 5 6.28 -12.09 19.02
CA GLN A 5 5.16 -13.02 19.24
C GLN A 5 3.84 -12.31 18.97
N ILE A 6 3.04 -12.87 18.06
CA ILE A 6 1.64 -12.48 17.87
C ILE A 6 0.88 -12.98 19.09
N THR A 7 0.26 -12.07 19.85
CA THR A 7 -0.48 -12.44 21.07
C THR A 7 -1.95 -12.72 20.79
N SER A 8 -2.58 -12.03 19.82
CA SER A 8 -3.90 -12.42 19.29
C SER A 8 -4.24 -11.77 17.95
N VAL A 9 -5.20 -12.40 17.23
CA VAL A 9 -5.86 -11.85 16.04
C VAL A 9 -7.36 -11.91 16.30
N SER A 10 -8.03 -10.76 16.41
CA SER A 10 -9.48 -10.70 16.57
C SER A 10 -10.06 -9.44 15.93
N ASN A 11 -11.24 -9.54 15.31
CA ASN A 11 -11.96 -8.39 14.73
C ASN A 11 -11.15 -7.54 13.74
N ASN A 12 -10.33 -8.18 12.89
CA ASN A 12 -9.38 -7.51 11.97
C ASN A 12 -8.32 -6.62 12.65
N GLU A 13 -8.17 -6.69 13.97
CA GLU A 13 -7.12 -5.99 14.70
C GLU A 13 -5.98 -6.96 15.08
N LEU A 14 -4.75 -6.51 14.83
CA LEU A 14 -3.51 -7.21 15.20
C LEU A 14 -2.98 -6.61 16.51
N THR A 15 -2.80 -7.43 17.54
CA THR A 15 -2.12 -7.05 18.80
C THR A 15 -0.73 -7.67 18.88
N TYR A 16 0.26 -6.87 19.28
CA TYR A 16 1.66 -7.27 19.39
C TYR A 16 2.35 -6.49 20.52
N GLU A 17 3.25 -7.15 21.25
CA GLU A 17 4.12 -6.52 22.25
C GLU A 17 5.47 -6.15 21.61
N THR A 18 5.98 -4.95 21.88
CA THR A 18 7.28 -4.48 21.37
C THR A 18 8.30 -4.29 22.49
N SER A 19 9.55 -4.68 22.22
CA SER A 19 10.72 -4.37 23.03
C SER A 19 11.06 -2.87 22.90
N ASN A 20 10.65 -2.10 23.89
CA ASN A 20 11.16 -0.79 24.34
C ASN A 20 12.28 -0.10 23.51
N ASN A 21 11.98 0.31 22.28
CA ASN A 21 12.67 1.44 21.67
C ASN A 21 11.70 2.20 20.75
N GLN A 22 11.20 3.32 21.27
CA GLN A 22 10.25 4.20 20.59
C GLN A 22 10.89 4.81 19.34
N ILE A 23 10.61 4.23 18.17
CA ILE A 23 10.68 4.98 16.90
C ILE A 23 9.43 5.88 16.87
N LEU A 24 9.53 7.02 17.55
CA LEU A 24 8.48 8.04 17.79
C LEU A 24 8.11 8.87 16.55
N SER A 25 8.46 8.41 15.36
CA SER A 25 8.22 9.18 14.14
C SER A 25 6.92 8.74 13.49
N GLU A 26 6.00 9.69 13.29
CA GLU A 26 4.66 9.43 12.75
C GLU A 26 4.66 8.73 11.39
N ASN A 27 5.77 8.83 10.64
CA ASN A 27 5.93 8.27 9.30
C ASN A 27 6.73 6.95 9.27
N TYR A 28 7.00 6.29 10.40
CA TYR A 28 7.59 4.95 10.42
C TYR A 28 6.57 3.90 10.81
N CYS A 29 6.51 2.81 10.06
CA CYS A 29 5.63 1.70 10.40
C CYS A 29 6.09 1.06 11.71
N ARG A 30 5.22 0.90 12.72
CA ARG A 30 5.59 0.28 14.00
C ARG A 30 5.80 -1.24 13.93
N ILE A 31 5.51 -1.86 12.78
CA ILE A 31 5.72 -3.29 12.53
C ILE A 31 7.04 -3.53 11.81
N SER A 32 7.24 -2.86 10.67
CA SER A 32 8.44 -3.08 9.85
C SER A 32 9.59 -2.14 10.20
N PHE A 33 9.31 -1.06 10.94
CA PHE A 33 10.26 0.01 11.23
C PHE A 33 10.81 0.71 9.99
N ASP A 34 10.15 0.55 8.84
CA ASP A 34 10.49 1.25 7.62
C ASP A 34 9.70 2.55 7.50
N LYS A 35 10.33 3.57 6.91
CA LYS A 35 9.72 4.86 6.64
C LYS A 35 8.63 4.72 5.58
N GLY A 36 7.40 5.02 5.96
CA GLY A 36 6.24 5.04 5.09
C GLY A 36 6.18 6.27 4.19
N GLN A 37 5.45 6.12 3.09
CA GLN A 37 5.17 7.19 2.14
C GLN A 37 3.82 7.83 2.42
N ARG A 38 3.80 9.16 2.64
CA ARG A 38 2.55 9.89 2.83
C ARG A 38 1.71 9.85 1.56
N LEU A 39 0.43 9.55 1.68
CA LEU A 39 -0.50 9.52 0.55
C LEU A 39 -1.52 10.66 0.58
N LEU A 40 -1.95 11.04 -0.62
CA LEU A 40 -3.04 11.98 -0.84
C LEU A 40 -4.38 11.33 -0.52
N ARG A 41 -5.33 12.13 -0.02
CA ARG A 41 -6.71 11.71 0.28
C ARG A 41 -7.38 10.97 -0.89
N ARG A 42 -7.20 11.45 -2.13
CA ARG A 42 -7.76 10.81 -3.33
C ARG A 42 -7.25 9.38 -3.52
N THR A 43 -5.96 9.14 -3.27
CA THR A 43 -5.37 7.80 -3.36
C THR A 43 -5.99 6.87 -2.33
N LEU A 44 -6.12 7.34 -1.08
CA LEU A 44 -6.71 6.57 0.01
C LEU A 44 -8.18 6.21 -0.28
N ALA A 45 -8.98 7.16 -0.76
CA ALA A 45 -10.40 6.93 -1.07
C ALA A 45 -10.62 5.91 -2.20
N ASN A 46 -9.73 5.88 -3.19
CA ASN A 46 -9.79 4.88 -4.28
C ASN A 46 -9.31 3.49 -3.87
N HIS A 47 -8.63 3.37 -2.72
CA HIS A 47 -7.96 2.14 -2.32
C HIS A 47 -8.63 1.47 -1.14
N PHE A 48 -9.01 2.24 -0.12
CA PHE A 48 -9.67 1.76 1.08
C PHE A 48 -11.10 1.33 0.78
N ARG A 49 -11.58 0.31 1.49
CA ARG A 49 -13.01 0.01 1.51
C ARG A 49 -13.79 1.20 2.05
N SER A 50 -15.02 1.37 1.54
CA SER A 50 -15.88 2.52 1.89
C SER A 50 -16.16 2.63 3.39
N GLU A 51 -16.19 1.51 4.12
CA GLU A 51 -16.36 1.49 5.58
C GLU A 51 -15.23 2.18 6.35
N TYR A 52 -14.05 2.36 5.74
CA TYR A 52 -12.88 3.03 6.33
C TYR A 52 -12.71 4.48 5.85
N TRP A 53 -13.62 5.00 5.02
CA TRP A 53 -13.49 6.37 4.50
C TRP A 53 -13.57 7.45 5.58
N ASN A 54 -14.26 7.17 6.69
CA ASN A 54 -14.29 8.03 7.87
C ASN A 54 -12.91 8.23 8.51
N LEU A 55 -11.97 7.30 8.29
CA LEU A 55 -10.61 7.40 8.79
C LEU A 55 -9.73 8.33 7.97
N ILE A 56 -10.13 8.70 6.75
CA ILE A 56 -9.35 9.55 5.84
C ILE A 56 -9.44 11.03 6.31
N ALA A 57 -8.78 11.30 7.43
CA ALA A 57 -8.66 12.60 8.07
C ALA A 57 -7.45 13.40 7.56
N GLU A 58 -7.31 14.64 8.01
CA GLU A 58 -6.17 15.51 7.67
C GLU A 58 -4.82 14.94 8.15
N SER A 59 -4.81 14.20 9.25
CA SER A 59 -3.59 13.50 9.72
C SER A 59 -3.05 12.51 8.68
N GLY A 60 -3.91 12.06 7.75
CA GLY A 60 -3.58 11.20 6.62
C GLY A 60 -3.07 9.81 7.00
N PHE A 61 -2.63 9.07 5.99
CA PHE A 61 -2.05 7.74 6.13
C PHE A 61 -0.72 7.66 5.40
N TYR A 62 0.12 6.77 5.90
CA TYR A 62 1.37 6.36 5.31
C TYR A 62 1.24 4.97 4.72
N LEU A 63 1.76 4.78 3.52
CA LEU A 63 1.93 3.47 2.89
C LEU A 63 3.17 2.79 3.45
N CYS A 64 3.03 1.58 3.98
CA CYS A 64 4.15 0.77 4.42
C CYS A 64 4.89 0.19 3.20
N PRO A 65 6.21 0.44 3.02
CA PRO A 65 6.94 0.01 1.83
C PRO A 65 7.38 -1.46 1.88
N THR A 66 7.40 -2.07 3.06
CA THR A 66 7.94 -3.41 3.30
C THR A 66 7.00 -4.47 2.74
N LYS A 67 7.46 -5.24 1.75
CA LYS A 67 6.62 -6.25 1.06
C LYS A 67 5.93 -7.23 2.00
N ASP A 68 6.69 -7.83 2.92
CA ASP A 68 6.21 -8.91 3.80
C ASP A 68 5.55 -8.40 5.10
N CYS A 69 5.41 -7.08 5.26
CA CYS A 69 4.72 -6.52 6.41
C CYS A 69 3.19 -6.65 6.24
N PRO A 70 2.44 -7.16 7.23
CA PRO A 70 0.98 -7.30 7.14
C PRO A 70 0.27 -5.95 7.05
N VAL A 71 0.88 -4.88 7.57
CA VAL A 71 0.37 -3.50 7.48
C VAL A 71 0.60 -2.96 6.09
N TYR A 72 -0.47 -2.53 5.43
CA TYR A 72 -0.46 -1.86 4.13
C TYR A 72 -0.42 -0.35 4.35
N TYR A 73 -1.29 0.16 5.21
CA TYR A 73 -1.38 1.57 5.56
C TYR A 73 -1.36 1.76 7.06
N PHE A 74 -0.74 2.84 7.52
CA PHE A 74 -0.73 3.18 8.93
C PHE A 74 -0.90 4.68 9.16
N ASN A 75 -1.52 5.00 10.28
CA ASN A 75 -1.58 6.33 10.85
C ASN A 75 -1.23 6.18 12.34
N ASN A 76 0.00 6.52 12.71
CA ASN A 76 0.46 6.39 14.09
C ASN A 76 -0.20 7.39 15.06
N ASN A 77 -0.72 8.52 14.55
CA ASN A 77 -1.38 9.54 15.38
C ASN A 77 -2.81 9.11 15.76
N GLY A 78 -3.50 8.42 14.83
CA GLY A 78 -4.81 7.82 15.06
C GLY A 78 -4.76 6.34 15.46
N GLU A 79 -3.57 5.81 15.73
CA GLU A 79 -3.30 4.40 16.07
C GLU A 79 -3.97 3.38 15.13
N THR A 80 -4.11 3.73 13.86
CA THR A 80 -4.83 2.91 12.88
C THR A 80 -3.86 2.20 11.95
N TYR A 81 -4.05 0.89 11.77
CA TYR A 81 -3.26 0.04 10.89
C TYR A 81 -4.22 -0.78 10.02
N LEU A 82 -4.08 -0.66 8.70
CA LEU A 82 -4.93 -1.33 7.72
C LEU A 82 -4.09 -2.34 6.92
N GLY A 83 -4.63 -3.53 6.75
CA GLY A 83 -4.03 -4.64 6.03
C GLY A 83 -4.73 -4.94 4.69
N LYS A 84 -4.51 -6.16 4.20
CA LYS A 84 -5.01 -6.63 2.90
C LYS A 84 -6.54 -6.62 2.80
N ASP A 85 -7.23 -6.93 3.88
CA ASP A 85 -8.69 -7.09 3.88
C ASP A 85 -9.43 -5.76 4.01
N ASP A 86 -8.73 -4.67 4.31
CA ASP A 86 -9.31 -3.34 4.52
C ASP A 86 -9.33 -2.48 3.23
N VAL A 87 -8.85 -3.05 2.12
CA VAL A 87 -8.72 -2.39 0.82
C VAL A 87 -9.52 -3.09 -0.26
N HIS A 88 -9.94 -2.36 -1.29
CA HIS A 88 -10.64 -2.91 -2.46
C HIS A 88 -9.70 -3.67 -3.40
N LYS A 89 -8.44 -3.22 -3.48
CA LYS A 89 -7.40 -3.80 -4.32
C LYS A 89 -6.15 -3.90 -3.48
N THR A 90 -5.42 -5.00 -3.61
CA THR A 90 -4.12 -5.11 -2.93
C THR A 90 -3.13 -4.06 -3.43
N VAL A 91 -2.05 -3.83 -2.70
CA VAL A 91 -1.02 -2.87 -3.07
C VAL A 91 0.06 -3.55 -3.91
N MET A 92 0.45 -2.93 -5.03
CA MET A 92 1.45 -3.44 -5.99
C MET A 92 2.67 -4.09 -5.32
N HIS A 93 3.39 -3.35 -4.47
CA HIS A 93 4.64 -3.83 -3.87
C HIS A 93 4.47 -4.87 -2.76
N LYS A 94 3.22 -5.14 -2.34
CA LYS A 94 2.86 -6.24 -1.43
C LYS A 94 2.62 -7.57 -2.16
N MET A 95 2.64 -7.57 -3.49
CA MET A 95 2.46 -8.77 -4.30
C MET A 95 3.80 -9.36 -4.76
N GLU A 96 3.76 -10.57 -5.31
CA GLU A 96 4.85 -11.12 -6.11
C GLU A 96 4.98 -10.40 -7.45
N ILE A 97 6.21 -10.20 -7.94
CA ILE A 97 6.45 -9.59 -9.26
C ILE A 97 5.92 -10.54 -10.33
N GLY A 98 5.17 -10.03 -11.31
CA GLY A 98 4.52 -10.86 -12.31
C GLY A 98 3.26 -11.60 -11.83
N ALA A 99 2.80 -11.34 -10.59
CA ALA A 99 1.53 -11.88 -10.12
C ALA A 99 0.37 -11.41 -11.01
N GLU A 100 -0.60 -12.30 -11.22
CA GLU A 100 -1.82 -11.97 -11.95
C GLU A 100 -2.54 -10.80 -11.26
N LYS A 101 -3.01 -9.83 -12.05
CA LYS A 101 -3.74 -8.63 -11.57
C LYS A 101 -2.94 -7.72 -10.64
N ARG A 102 -1.60 -7.73 -10.72
CA ARG A 102 -0.74 -6.76 -10.01
C ARG A 102 -1.00 -5.33 -10.48
N PRO A 103 -1.55 -4.43 -9.64
CA PRO A 103 -1.99 -3.11 -10.08
C PRO A 103 -0.82 -2.13 -10.18
N VAL A 104 -0.86 -1.20 -11.12
CA VAL A 104 0.09 -0.08 -11.24
C VAL A 104 -0.62 1.27 -11.06
N CYS A 105 -1.78 1.47 -11.69
CA CYS A 105 -2.60 2.67 -11.49
C CYS A 105 -4.00 2.27 -11.04
N TYR A 106 -4.34 2.57 -9.78
CA TYR A 106 -5.66 2.26 -9.23
C TYR A 106 -6.78 3.10 -9.85
N CYS A 107 -6.51 4.38 -10.13
CA CYS A 107 -7.50 5.31 -10.70
C CYS A 107 -7.99 4.87 -12.09
N LYS A 108 -7.09 4.28 -12.89
CA LYS A 108 -7.36 3.87 -14.27
C LYS A 108 -7.43 2.34 -14.44
N ASN A 109 -7.35 1.59 -13.34
CA ASN A 109 -7.34 0.12 -13.33
C ASN A 109 -6.23 -0.51 -14.19
N VAL A 110 -5.06 0.13 -14.28
CA VAL A 110 -3.91 -0.36 -15.06
C VAL A 110 -3.16 -1.42 -14.28
N LEU A 111 -2.86 -2.53 -14.94
CA LEU A 111 -2.11 -3.67 -14.40
C LEU A 111 -0.67 -3.68 -14.92
N GLU A 112 0.25 -4.29 -14.16
CA GLU A 112 1.65 -4.49 -14.55
C GLU A 112 1.76 -5.23 -15.88
N SER A 113 0.90 -6.23 -16.10
CA SER A 113 0.86 -7.01 -17.35
C SER A 113 0.51 -6.18 -18.58
N ILE A 114 -0.31 -5.13 -18.45
CA ILE A 114 -0.67 -4.24 -19.56
C ILE A 114 0.55 -3.44 -20.00
N ILE A 115 1.31 -2.91 -19.04
CA ILE A 115 2.54 -2.17 -19.32
C ILE A 115 3.58 -3.12 -19.94
N PHE A 116 3.75 -4.32 -19.40
CA PHE A 116 4.70 -5.30 -19.92
C PHE A 116 4.37 -5.72 -21.35
N ASP A 117 3.09 -6.02 -21.64
CA ASP A 117 2.63 -6.39 -22.98
C ASP A 117 2.92 -5.27 -24.00
N GLU A 118 2.64 -4.02 -23.63
CA GLU A 118 2.84 -2.85 -24.49
C GLU A 118 4.32 -2.60 -24.83
N VAL A 119 5.22 -2.72 -23.84
CA VAL A 119 6.66 -2.47 -24.02
C VAL A 119 7.39 -3.66 -24.65
N VAL A 120 7.12 -4.88 -24.17
CA VAL A 120 7.98 -6.04 -24.48
C VAL A 120 7.43 -6.88 -25.62
N VAL A 121 6.11 -7.08 -25.66
CA VAL A 121 5.45 -7.97 -26.63
C VAL A 121 5.09 -7.19 -27.89
N LYS A 122 4.28 -6.14 -27.75
CA LYS A 122 3.83 -5.30 -28.86
C LYS A 122 4.90 -4.32 -29.33
N LYS A 123 5.74 -3.84 -28.41
CA LYS A 123 6.78 -2.83 -28.66
C LYS A 123 6.18 -1.54 -29.26
N CYS A 124 4.98 -1.18 -28.81
CA CYS A 124 4.25 0.00 -29.30
C CYS A 124 4.53 1.25 -28.47
N SER A 125 5.11 1.09 -27.27
CA SER A 125 5.57 2.18 -26.40
C SER A 125 7.05 1.97 -26.05
N ASP A 126 7.87 3.00 -26.22
CA ASP A 126 9.31 2.97 -25.91
C ASP A 126 9.73 4.02 -24.86
N SER A 127 8.79 4.84 -24.41
CA SER A 127 8.99 5.81 -23.33
C SER A 127 7.92 5.76 -22.25
N LEU A 128 8.20 6.35 -21.07
CA LEU A 128 7.20 6.53 -20.02
C LEU A 128 6.04 7.42 -20.47
N ILE A 129 6.29 8.36 -21.38
CA ILE A 129 5.26 9.26 -21.93
C ILE A 129 4.29 8.47 -22.81
N ASP A 130 4.77 7.53 -23.63
CA ASP A 130 3.90 6.69 -24.46
C ASP A 130 3.05 5.76 -23.61
N ILE A 131 3.65 5.14 -22.58
CA ILE A 131 2.89 4.33 -21.62
C ILE A 131 1.84 5.17 -20.90
N GLN A 132 2.16 6.38 -20.48
CA GLN A 132 1.19 7.28 -19.87
C GLN A 132 0.08 7.68 -20.86
N ASN A 133 0.40 7.99 -22.11
CA ASN A 133 -0.60 8.33 -23.13
C ASN A 133 -1.51 7.15 -23.46
N PHE A 134 -0.97 5.93 -23.50
CA PHE A 134 -1.71 4.71 -23.77
C PHE A 134 -2.61 4.31 -22.60
N THR A 135 -2.10 4.36 -21.38
CA THR A 135 -2.78 3.84 -20.18
C THR A 135 -3.55 4.91 -19.39
N GLU A 136 -3.28 6.18 -19.65
CA GLU A 136 -3.68 7.33 -18.84
C GLU A 136 -3.24 7.21 -17.36
N ALA A 137 -2.28 6.35 -17.04
CA ALA A 137 -1.79 6.21 -15.68
C ALA A 137 -1.16 7.52 -15.19
N ASN A 138 -1.41 7.87 -13.93
CA ASN A 138 -0.85 9.08 -13.30
C ASN A 138 -1.31 10.41 -13.94
N THR A 139 -2.54 10.46 -14.47
CA THR A 139 -3.24 11.69 -14.93
C THR A 139 -4.39 12.08 -14.01
#